data_AF-A0A9D2UGS4-F1
#
_entry.id   AF-A0A9D2UGS4-F1
#
_cell.length_a   1.000
_cell.length_b   1.000
_cell.length_c   1.000
_cell.angle_alpha   90.00
_cell.angle_beta   90.00
_cell.angle_gamma   90.00
#
_symmetry.space_group_name_H-M   'P 1'
#
loop_
_entity.id
_entity.type
_entity.pdbx_description
1 polymer ?
#
loop_
_entity_poly.entity_id
_entity_poly.type
_entity_poly.pdbx_seq_one_letter_code
_entity_poly.pdbx_strand_id
1 'polypeptide(L)' 'EHAFYLDYQNVKGDYVKAFWNIVNWEDVAARFDRAVSQTKGLIIPEA' A
#
# COMPACT_ATOMS: atom_id res chain seq x y z
N GLU A 1 -10.05 13.19 -1.36
CA GLU A 1 -11.00 13.22 -2.49
C GLU A 1 -10.31 13.53 -3.81
N HIS A 2 -9.40 14.51 -3.88
CA HIS A 2 -8.66 14.86 -5.11
C HIS A 2 -7.96 13.68 -5.81
N ALA A 3 -7.62 12.61 -5.09
CA ALA A 3 -7.01 11.41 -5.65
C ALA A 3 -7.96 10.52 -6.48
N PHE A 4 -9.28 10.69 -6.35
CA PHE A 4 -10.26 9.78 -6.96
C PHE A 4 -11.55 10.44 -7.46
N TYR A 5 -11.81 11.70 -7.11
CA TYR A 5 -13.15 12.29 -7.29
C TYR A 5 -13.56 12.46 -8.76
N LEU A 6 -12.62 12.69 -9.68
CA LEU A 6 -12.96 12.85 -11.10
C LEU A 6 -13.56 11.57 -11.70
N ASP A 7 -13.06 10.40 -11.28
CA ASP A 7 -13.49 9.10 -11.81
C ASP A 7 -14.54 8.41 -10.92
N TYR A 8 -14.50 8.63 -9.61
CA TYR A 8 -15.31 7.90 -8.61
C TYR A 8 -16.22 8.81 -7.76
N GLN A 9 -16.15 10.13 -7.92
CA GLN A 9 -16.92 11.12 -7.15
C GLN A 9 -16.86 10.85 -5.64
N ASN A 10 -18.02 10.76 -4.96
CA ASN A 10 -18.12 10.47 -3.53
C ASN A 10 -18.02 8.97 -3.19
N VAL A 11 -17.89 8.08 -4.18
CA VAL A 11 -17.85 6.63 -4.00
C VAL A 11 -16.42 6.14 -3.74
N LYS A 12 -15.85 6.54 -2.59
CA LYS A 12 -14.48 6.16 -2.19
C LYS A 12 -14.23 4.64 -2.18
N GLY A 13 -15.26 3.85 -1.89
CA GLY A 13 -15.15 2.38 -1.81
C GLY A 13 -14.70 1.74 -3.12
N ASP A 14 -15.26 2.18 -4.24
CA ASP A 14 -14.93 1.62 -5.56
C ASP A 14 -13.51 2.00 -6.00
N TYR A 15 -13.08 3.23 -5.67
CA TYR A 15 -11.68 3.63 -5.86
C TYR A 15 -10.72 2.73 -5.08
N VAL A 16 -10.98 2.46 -3.79
CA VAL A 16 -10.11 1.59 -2.98
C VAL A 16 -10.10 0.16 -3.52
N LYS A 17 -11.24 -0.35 -4.00
CA LYS A 17 -11.32 -1.67 -4.63
C LYS A 17 -10.47 -1.73 -5.91
N ALA A 18 -10.55 -0.71 -6.76
CA ALA A 18 -9.76 -0.63 -7.99
C ALA A 18 -8.26 -0.43 -7.71
N PHE A 19 -7.92 0.37 -6.70
CA PHE A 19 -6.55 0.63 -6.26
C PHE A 19 -5.79 -0.67 -5.99
N TRP A 20 -6.40 -1.65 -5.32
CA TRP A 20 -5.76 -2.94 -5.03
C TRP A 20 -5.37 -3.74 -6.27
N ASN A 21 -5.99 -3.50 -7.42
CA ASN A 21 -5.63 -4.17 -8.68
C ASN A 21 -4.35 -3.60 -9.32
N ILE A 22 -3.90 -2.41 -8.90
CA ILE A 22 -2.76 -1.71 -9.49
C ILE A 22 -1.57 -1.56 -8.52
N VAL A 23 -1.67 -2.10 -7.31
CA VAL A 23 -0.57 -2.06 -6.34
C VAL A 23 0.63 -2.83 -6.90
N ASN A 24 1.80 -2.18 -6.91
CA ASN A 24 3.06 -2.83 -7.22
C ASN A 24 3.56 -3.60 -5.98
N TRP A 25 3.27 -4.89 -5.93
CA TRP A 25 3.65 -5.75 -4.81
C TRP A 25 5.15 -6.05 -4.74
N GLU A 26 5.88 -6.00 -5.86
CA GLU A 26 7.34 -6.19 -5.87
C GLU A 26 8.03 -5.03 -5.15
N ASP A 27 7.60 -3.79 -5.38
CA ASP A 27 8.12 -2.61 -4.66
C ASP A 27 7.77 -2.67 -3.16
N VAL A 28 6.57 -3.14 -2.81
CA VAL A 28 6.16 -3.33 -1.41
C VAL A 28 7.09 -4.34 -0.72
N ALA A 29 7.36 -5.49 -1.35
CA ALA A 29 8.27 -6.50 -0.82
C ALA A 29 9.69 -5.94 -0.65
N ALA A 30 10.23 -5.26 -1.67
CA ALA A 30 11.57 -4.67 -1.60
C ALA A 30 11.70 -3.60 -0.49
N ARG A 31 10.65 -2.81 -0.24
CA ARG A 31 10.61 -1.85 0.88
C ARG A 31 10.56 -2.56 2.22
N PHE A 32 9.79 -3.63 2.33
CA PHE A 32 9.71 -4.44 3.54
C PHE A 32 11.07 -5.06 3.87
N ASP A 33 11.71 -5.74 2.91
CA ASP A 33 13.04 -6.35 3.09
C ASP A 33 14.09 -5.32 3.52
N ARG A 34 14.04 -4.12 2.93
CA ARG A 34 14.91 -3.01 3.34
C ARG A 34 14.64 -2.58 4.78
N ALA A 35 13.37 -2.45 5.17
CA ALA A 35 13.01 -2.07 6.52
C ALA A 35 13.51 -3.10 7.55
N VAL A 36 13.32 -4.38 7.26
CA VAL A 36 13.76 -5.51 8.10
C VAL A 36 15.29 -5.56 8.21
N SER A 37 16.01 -5.40 7.10
CA SER A 37 17.48 -5.52 7.08
C SER A 37 18.22 -4.30 7.64
N GLN A 38 17.67 -3.10 7.49
CA GLN A 38 18.39 -1.86 7.81
C GLN A 38 17.95 -1.19 9.12
N THR A 39 16.80 -1.56 9.69
CA THR A 39 16.26 -0.88 10.87
C THR A 39 16.47 -1.70 12.13
N LYS A 40 17.51 -1.38 12.90
CA LYS A 40 17.73 -1.97 14.22
C LYS A 40 16.58 -1.58 15.16
N GLY A 41 15.84 -2.56 15.67
CA GLY A 41 14.72 -2.35 16.61
C GLY A 41 13.33 -2.32 15.96
N LEU A 42 13.20 -2.68 14.68
CA LEU A 42 11.89 -2.95 14.08
C LEU A 42 11.26 -4.17 14.78
N ILE A 43 10.11 -3.98 15.43
CA ILE A 43 9.32 -5.09 15.99
C ILE A 43 8.51 -5.69 14.85
N ILE A 44 8.89 -6.88 14.43
CA ILE A 44 8.18 -7.66 13.42
C ILE A 44 7.33 -8.69 14.18
N PRO A 45 6.01 -8.79 13.93
CA PRO A 45 5.22 -9.86 14.50
C PRO A 45 5.77 -11.21 14.03
N GLU A 46 6.09 -12.10 14.96
CA GLU A 46 6.46 -13.47 14.65
C GLU A 46 5.27 -14.19 14.00
N ALA A 47 5.56 -14.99 12.97
CA ALA A 47 4.58 -15.76 12.21
C ALA A 47 4.21 -17.07 12.93
#